data_AF-A0A9D6EZZ5-F1
#
_entry.id   AF-A0A9D6EZZ5-F1
#
_cell.length_a   1.000
_cell.length_b   1.000
_cell.length_c   1.000
_cell.angle_alpha   90.00
_cell.angle_beta   90.00
_cell.angle_gamma   90.00
#
_symmetry.space_group_name_H-M   'P 1'
#
loop_
_entity.id
_entity.type
_entity.pdbx_description
1 polymer ?
#
loop_
_entity_poly.entity_id
_entity_poly.type
_entity_poly.pdbx_seq_one_letter_code
_entity_poly.pdbx_strand_id
1 'polypeptide(L)'
;MSNDTFVQPKLGDLIAGFLSRQAETRAAGIATVDGEVMPYEVGPVQPLDPKLAWDESLTALAYCGQSAPARMKAPPHWAQLVAGHESIVAIAFAVGNFPQLMRNFHAVLTLPNLAEVRPTPGRPAPADDLLPWANQIAEKKKFPEMLLAAGALRLARHFEEAEKFVFSHDAEIPAEWREAWENEKAALAWHQGRADDARRLWDSLGDSVPVLFNRGMAALFSNDLIAAKKHLSAAVAKLPSSSAWHHLGRLYLTLTDLRRS
;
A
#
# COMPACT_ATOMS: atom_id res chain seq x y z
N MET A 1 9.07 29.21 32.44
CA MET A 1 7.94 28.35 32.04
C MET A 1 6.91 29.26 31.40
N SER A 2 6.87 29.30 30.07
CA SER A 2 5.98 30.19 29.32
C SER A 2 4.68 29.45 29.04
N ASN A 3 3.56 29.98 29.55
CA ASN A 3 2.22 29.47 29.27
C ASN A 3 1.85 29.84 27.83
N ASP A 4 2.01 28.89 26.89
CA ASP A 4 1.36 28.97 25.59
C ASP A 4 -0.15 28.77 25.79
N THR A 5 -0.87 29.90 25.86
CA THR A 5 -2.33 29.90 25.78
C THR A 5 -2.72 29.47 24.37
N PHE A 6 -3.34 28.29 24.26
CA PHE A 6 -3.98 27.82 23.03
C PHE A 6 -5.12 28.78 22.65
N VAL A 7 -4.86 29.69 21.71
CA VAL A 7 -5.89 30.54 21.12
C VAL A 7 -6.76 29.66 20.23
N GLN A 8 -8.05 29.60 20.53
CA GLN A 8 -9.02 28.87 19.71
C GLN A 8 -9.07 29.49 18.30
N PRO A 9 -8.89 28.70 17.22
CA PRO A 9 -8.94 29.22 15.85
C PRO A 9 -10.31 29.86 15.56
N LYS A 10 -10.32 30.95 14.78
CA LYS A 10 -11.59 31.56 14.37
C LYS A 10 -12.30 30.64 13.40
N LEU A 11 -13.63 30.66 13.41
CA LEU A 11 -14.45 29.89 12.48
C LEU A 11 -14.06 30.13 11.01
N GLY A 12 -13.71 31.37 10.65
CA GLY A 12 -13.24 31.71 9.31
C GLY A 12 -11.96 30.96 8.91
N ASP A 13 -11.01 30.81 9.82
CA ASP A 13 -9.75 30.09 9.57
C ASP A 13 -10.01 28.58 9.42
N LEU A 14 -10.94 28.04 10.22
CA LEU A 14 -11.38 26.64 10.10
C LEU A 14 -12.06 26.36 8.76
N ILE A 15 -12.94 27.26 8.32
CA ILE A 15 -13.63 27.15 7.02
C ILE A 15 -12.64 27.30 5.87
N ALA A 16 -11.73 28.29 5.92
CA ALA A 16 -10.69 28.47 4.90
C ALA A 16 -9.77 27.25 4.81
N GLY A 17 -9.33 26.72 5.96
CA GLY A 17 -8.53 25.50 6.01
C GLY A 17 -9.29 24.27 5.49
N PHE A 18 -10.59 24.16 5.79
CA PHE A 18 -11.44 23.10 5.25
C PHE A 18 -11.58 23.19 3.72
N LEU A 19 -11.88 24.38 3.18
CA LEU A 19 -12.01 24.60 1.74
C LEU A 19 -10.69 24.38 0.99
N SER A 20 -9.55 24.81 1.56
CA SER A 20 -8.23 24.55 0.99
C SER A 20 -7.94 23.05 0.94
N ARG A 21 -8.20 22.32 2.03
CA ARG A 21 -8.07 20.86 2.07
C ARG A 21 -8.99 20.17 1.05
N GLN A 22 -10.23 20.62 0.89
CA GLN A 22 -11.13 20.08 -0.13
C GLN A 22 -10.63 20.35 -1.55
N ALA A 23 -10.12 21.56 -1.82
CA ALA A 23 -9.55 21.93 -3.11
C ALA A 23 -8.32 21.07 -3.44
N GLU A 24 -7.43 20.86 -2.47
CA GLU A 24 -6.26 19.98 -2.62
C GLU A 24 -6.67 18.53 -2.87
N THR A 25 -7.62 17.99 -2.11
CA THR A 25 -8.14 16.63 -2.29
C THR A 25 -8.79 16.45 -3.66
N ARG A 26 -9.53 17.46 -4.16
CA ARG A 26 -10.07 17.47 -5.54
C ARG A 26 -8.97 17.53 -6.59
N ALA A 27 -7.97 18.40 -6.41
CA ALA A 27 -6.84 18.54 -7.34
C ALA A 27 -5.99 17.25 -7.40
N ALA A 28 -5.92 16.50 -6.29
CA ALA A 28 -5.26 15.21 -6.21
C ALA A 28 -6.07 14.04 -6.80
N GLY A 29 -7.35 14.25 -7.14
CA GLY A 29 -8.25 13.20 -7.65
C GLY A 29 -8.81 12.25 -6.58
N ILE A 30 -8.75 12.65 -5.30
CA ILE A 30 -9.10 11.81 -4.13
C ILE A 30 -10.53 12.11 -3.64
N ALA A 31 -11.13 13.21 -4.10
CA ALA A 31 -12.45 13.63 -3.62
C ALA A 31 -13.56 12.63 -4.01
N THR A 32 -14.37 12.24 -3.04
CA THR A 32 -15.60 11.49 -3.27
C THR A 32 -16.59 12.35 -4.04
N VAL A 33 -17.20 11.79 -5.07
CA VAL A 33 -18.26 12.46 -5.84
C VAL A 33 -19.54 12.38 -5.02
N ASP A 34 -19.73 13.32 -4.09
CA ASP A 34 -20.99 13.51 -3.36
C ASP A 34 -22.01 14.15 -4.33
N GLY A 35 -22.67 13.31 -5.13
CA GLY A 35 -23.69 13.76 -6.09
C GLY A 35 -24.98 12.94 -6.08
N GLU A 36 -24.95 11.69 -5.63
CA GLU A 36 -26.12 10.82 -5.63
C GLU A 36 -26.34 10.24 -4.24
N VAL A 37 -27.55 10.44 -3.71
CA VAL A 37 -28.01 9.82 -2.46
C VAL A 37 -28.06 8.31 -2.71
N MET A 38 -26.98 7.61 -2.36
CA MET A 38 -26.95 6.16 -2.41
C MET A 38 -27.89 5.62 -1.33
N PRO A 39 -28.84 4.72 -1.66
CA PRO A 39 -29.60 3.99 -0.66
C PRO A 39 -28.64 3.36 0.35
N TYR A 40 -29.02 3.39 1.61
CA TYR A 40 -28.23 2.88 2.74
C TYR A 40 -28.11 1.34 2.64
N GLU A 41 -27.35 0.83 1.67
CA GLU A 41 -26.83 -0.52 1.75
C GLU A 41 -25.92 -0.59 2.95
N VAL A 42 -25.97 -1.71 3.66
CA VAL A 42 -25.13 -2.01 4.83
C VAL A 42 -23.68 -2.03 4.33
N GLY A 43 -23.07 -0.85 4.25
CA GLY A 43 -21.72 -0.66 3.73
C GLY A 43 -20.73 -1.46 4.57
N PRO A 44 -19.54 -1.74 4.02
CA PRO A 44 -18.49 -2.41 4.78
C PRO A 44 -18.30 -1.69 6.12
N VAL A 45 -18.27 -2.47 7.20
CA VAL A 45 -18.39 -2.05 8.61
C VAL A 45 -17.38 -0.97 9.04
N GLN A 46 -16.41 -0.61 8.20
CA GLN A 46 -15.41 0.43 8.44
C GLN A 46 -15.03 1.12 7.12
N PRO A 47 -15.55 2.33 6.81
CA PRO A 47 -15.13 3.08 5.64
C PRO A 47 -13.65 3.46 5.74
N LEU A 48 -12.93 3.34 4.64
CA LEU A 48 -11.54 3.74 4.52
C LEU A 48 -11.44 5.17 4.03
N ASP A 49 -10.59 6.00 4.65
CA ASP A 49 -10.27 7.34 4.18
C ASP A 49 -9.35 7.24 2.93
N PRO A 50 -9.82 7.64 1.73
CA PRO A 50 -9.02 7.56 0.51
C PRO A 50 -7.77 8.44 0.54
N LYS A 51 -7.79 9.56 1.27
CA LYS A 51 -6.63 10.46 1.38
C LYS A 51 -5.56 9.83 2.23
N LEU A 52 -5.93 9.30 3.39
CA LEU A 52 -4.97 8.60 4.25
C LEU A 52 -4.40 7.36 3.54
N ALA A 53 -5.24 6.59 2.85
CA ALA A 53 -4.80 5.45 2.06
C ALA A 53 -3.82 5.88 0.96
N TRP A 54 -4.08 7.01 0.30
CA TRP A 54 -3.20 7.58 -0.71
C TRP A 54 -1.81 7.91 -0.15
N ASP A 55 -1.76 8.68 0.94
CA ASP A 55 -0.50 9.10 1.55
C ASP A 55 0.33 7.89 2.01
N GLU A 56 -0.32 6.90 2.65
CA GLU A 56 0.35 5.68 3.08
C GLU A 56 0.82 4.81 1.91
N SER A 57 0.11 4.84 0.77
CA SER A 57 0.46 4.09 -0.44
C SER A 57 1.73 4.54 -1.15
N LEU A 58 2.16 5.78 -0.88
CA LEU A 58 3.39 6.34 -1.43
C LEU A 58 4.59 6.15 -0.49
N THR A 59 4.39 5.65 0.73
CA THR A 59 5.44 5.56 1.76
C THR A 59 6.63 4.71 1.29
N ALA A 60 6.41 3.66 0.51
CA ALA A 60 7.47 2.83 -0.02
C ALA A 60 8.47 3.61 -0.91
N LEU A 61 8.02 4.66 -1.61
CA LEU A 61 8.88 5.48 -2.48
C LEU A 61 9.97 6.21 -1.70
N ALA A 62 9.71 6.59 -0.44
CA ALA A 62 10.70 7.26 0.40
C ALA A 62 11.94 6.38 0.69
N TYR A 63 11.83 5.06 0.51
CA TYR A 63 12.93 4.11 0.71
C TYR A 63 13.66 3.73 -0.58
N CYS A 64 13.25 4.26 -1.73
CA CYS A 64 13.81 3.95 -3.05
C CYS A 64 15.04 4.81 -3.40
N GLY A 65 15.70 5.44 -2.41
CA GLY A 65 16.95 6.17 -2.59
C GLY A 65 16.83 7.57 -3.22
N GLN A 66 15.64 8.02 -3.61
CA GLN A 66 15.37 9.37 -4.10
C GLN A 66 14.15 9.97 -3.42
N SER A 67 14.15 11.30 -3.28
CA SER A 67 12.99 12.05 -2.78
C SER A 67 11.80 11.80 -3.71
N ALA A 68 10.72 11.26 -3.14
CA ALA A 68 9.46 11.09 -3.87
C ALA A 68 9.03 12.44 -4.50
N PRO A 69 8.43 12.42 -5.71
CA PRO A 69 7.96 13.65 -6.34
C PRO A 69 7.00 14.40 -5.42
N ALA A 70 7.21 15.70 -5.25
CA ALA A 70 6.47 16.52 -4.28
C ALA A 70 4.94 16.55 -4.50
N ARG A 71 4.46 16.19 -5.70
CA ARG A 71 3.03 16.16 -6.04
C ARG A 71 2.73 15.03 -7.04
N MET A 72 2.53 13.83 -6.53
CA MET A 72 1.93 12.74 -7.31
C MET A 72 0.41 12.89 -7.33
N LYS A 73 -0.21 12.52 -8.45
CA LYS A 73 -1.68 12.47 -8.59
C LYS A 73 -2.17 11.05 -8.33
N ALA A 74 -3.31 10.92 -7.67
CA ALA A 74 -3.93 9.62 -7.48
C ALA A 74 -4.33 9.01 -8.83
N PRO A 75 -4.29 7.67 -8.96
CA PRO A 75 -4.80 7.00 -10.15
C PRO A 75 -6.31 7.27 -10.32
N PRO A 76 -6.85 7.13 -11.55
CA PRO A 76 -8.28 7.12 -11.78
C PRO A 76 -8.99 6.15 -10.83
N HIS A 77 -10.17 6.53 -10.37
CA HIS A 77 -11.01 5.73 -9.48
C HIS A 77 -10.40 5.39 -8.12
N TRP A 78 -9.37 6.11 -7.65
CA TRP A 78 -8.70 5.79 -6.37
C TRP A 78 -9.68 5.63 -5.21
N ALA A 79 -10.61 6.56 -5.02
CA ALA A 79 -11.59 6.48 -3.94
C ALA A 79 -12.47 5.22 -4.04
N GLN A 80 -12.91 4.86 -5.25
CA GLN A 80 -13.69 3.65 -5.50
C GLN A 80 -12.86 2.39 -5.25
N LEU A 81 -11.59 2.37 -5.68
CA LEU A 81 -10.67 1.27 -5.41
C LEU A 81 -10.49 1.08 -3.90
N VAL A 82 -10.22 2.16 -3.15
CA VAL A 82 -10.04 2.10 -1.69
C VAL A 82 -11.32 1.60 -1.00
N ALA A 83 -12.48 2.13 -1.37
CA ALA A 83 -13.76 1.75 -0.76
C ALA A 83 -14.17 0.30 -1.08
N GLY A 84 -13.95 -0.14 -2.33
CA GLY A 84 -14.34 -1.46 -2.83
C GLY A 84 -13.35 -2.58 -2.52
N HIS A 85 -12.13 -2.26 -2.06
CA HIS A 85 -11.11 -3.28 -1.83
C HIS A 85 -11.46 -4.16 -0.64
N GLU A 86 -11.46 -5.49 -0.80
CA GLU A 86 -11.65 -6.46 0.29
C GLU A 86 -10.49 -6.44 1.31
N SER A 87 -10.71 -6.97 2.51
CA SER A 87 -9.63 -6.99 3.51
C SER A 87 -8.50 -7.95 3.08
N ILE A 88 -7.26 -7.48 3.09
CA ILE A 88 -6.06 -8.32 2.91
C ILE A 88 -5.31 -8.36 4.24
N VAL A 89 -4.93 -9.56 4.67
CA VAL A 89 -4.20 -9.75 5.93
C VAL A 89 -2.69 -9.67 5.72
N ALA A 90 -2.18 -10.23 4.63
CA ALA A 90 -0.74 -10.30 4.36
C ALA A 90 -0.34 -9.26 3.32
N ILE A 91 -0.28 -8.00 3.74
CA ILE A 91 -0.02 -6.84 2.87
C ILE A 91 1.47 -6.67 2.66
N ALA A 92 1.92 -6.70 1.41
CA ALA A 92 3.28 -6.31 1.05
C ALA A 92 3.47 -4.79 1.13
N PHE A 93 4.58 -4.36 1.71
CA PHE A 93 5.07 -2.98 1.69
C PHE A 93 5.63 -2.66 0.30
N ALA A 94 4.77 -2.08 -0.53
CA ALA A 94 5.03 -1.71 -1.91
C ALA A 94 4.14 -0.52 -2.29
N VAL A 95 4.46 0.16 -3.40
CA VAL A 95 3.70 1.33 -3.85
C VAL A 95 2.26 0.90 -4.18
N GLY A 96 1.28 1.73 -3.83
CA GLY A 96 -0.13 1.44 -4.06
C GLY A 96 -0.81 0.58 -2.98
N ASN A 97 -0.05 -0.16 -2.15
CA ASN A 97 -0.61 -0.81 -0.96
C ASN A 97 -0.66 0.16 0.22
N PHE A 98 -1.58 -0.05 1.14
CA PHE A 98 -1.66 0.75 2.36
C PHE A 98 -2.10 -0.14 3.55
N PRO A 99 -1.64 0.12 4.79
CA PRO A 99 -1.88 -0.77 5.93
C PRO A 99 -3.36 -1.01 6.27
N GLN A 100 -4.22 -0.04 5.95
CA GLN A 100 -5.66 -0.08 6.21
C GLN A 100 -6.40 -1.14 5.37
N LEU A 101 -5.73 -1.79 4.41
CA LEU A 101 -6.26 -2.99 3.77
C LEU A 101 -6.49 -4.13 4.78
N MET A 102 -5.81 -4.13 5.93
CA MET A 102 -5.95 -5.15 6.97
C MET A 102 -7.05 -4.73 7.95
N ARG A 103 -8.29 -5.14 7.65
CA ARG A 103 -9.47 -4.84 8.48
C ARG A 103 -9.91 -6.04 9.32
N ASN A 104 -9.75 -7.26 8.81
CA ASN A 104 -10.16 -8.48 9.51
C ASN A 104 -9.03 -9.06 10.38
N PHE A 105 -8.63 -8.33 11.42
CA PHE A 105 -7.59 -8.80 12.36
C PHE A 105 -8.02 -10.03 13.15
N HIS A 106 -9.30 -10.14 13.50
CA HIS A 106 -9.82 -11.25 14.31
C HIS A 106 -9.58 -12.60 13.63
N ALA A 107 -9.78 -12.70 12.30
CA ALA A 107 -9.52 -13.93 11.57
C ALA A 107 -8.07 -14.42 11.74
N VAL A 108 -7.10 -13.49 11.78
CA VAL A 108 -5.66 -13.78 11.86
C VAL A 108 -5.25 -14.29 13.23
N LEU A 109 -5.94 -13.82 14.28
CA LEU A 109 -5.71 -14.28 15.65
C LEU A 109 -6.22 -15.70 15.88
N THR A 110 -7.35 -16.06 15.25
CA THR A 110 -8.01 -17.34 15.49
C THR A 110 -7.53 -18.47 14.59
N LEU A 111 -6.95 -18.16 13.43
CA LEU A 111 -6.54 -19.20 12.48
C LEU A 111 -5.28 -19.94 12.94
N PRO A 112 -5.28 -21.29 12.98
CA PRO A 112 -4.10 -22.06 13.35
C PRO A 112 -2.99 -21.91 12.31
N ASN A 113 -3.35 -21.81 11.03
CA ASN A 113 -2.43 -21.74 9.91
C ASN A 113 -2.61 -20.43 9.12
N LEU A 114 -1.64 -19.52 9.21
CA LEU A 114 -1.68 -18.26 8.49
C LEU A 114 -1.51 -18.43 6.97
N ALA A 115 -0.99 -19.55 6.49
CA ALA A 115 -0.86 -19.77 5.05
C ALA A 115 -2.21 -19.74 4.32
N GLU A 116 -3.31 -20.04 5.02
CA GLU A 116 -4.68 -20.05 4.48
C GLU A 116 -5.25 -18.64 4.20
N VAL A 117 -4.65 -17.59 4.78
CA VAL A 117 -5.06 -16.19 4.59
C VAL A 117 -4.04 -15.39 3.78
N ARG A 118 -3.16 -16.08 3.06
CA ARG A 118 -2.35 -15.43 2.02
C ARG A 118 -3.26 -14.83 0.95
N PRO A 119 -2.80 -13.79 0.23
CA PRO A 119 -3.60 -13.20 -0.83
C PRO A 119 -3.92 -14.26 -1.90
N THR A 120 -5.17 -14.28 -2.31
CA THR A 120 -5.64 -15.09 -3.43
C THR A 120 -6.03 -14.17 -4.58
N PRO A 121 -5.84 -14.60 -5.84
CA PRO A 121 -6.36 -13.85 -6.97
C PRO A 121 -7.87 -13.66 -6.85
N GLY A 122 -8.30 -12.41 -6.82
CA GLY A 122 -9.71 -12.04 -6.81
C GLY A 122 -10.18 -11.51 -8.17
N ARG A 123 -11.47 -11.20 -8.27
CA ARG A 123 -12.02 -10.52 -9.45
C ARG A 123 -11.41 -9.12 -9.60
N PRO A 124 -11.02 -8.70 -10.81
CA PRO A 124 -10.60 -7.32 -11.09
C PRO A 124 -11.68 -6.29 -10.72
N ALA A 125 -11.26 -5.15 -10.19
CA ALA A 125 -12.15 -4.04 -9.91
C ALA A 125 -12.55 -3.33 -11.22
N PRO A 126 -13.79 -2.82 -11.33
CA PRO A 126 -14.23 -2.05 -12.50
C PRO A 126 -13.49 -0.71 -12.54
N ALA A 127 -12.45 -0.62 -13.38
CA ALA A 127 -11.56 0.53 -13.48
C ALA A 127 -11.02 0.67 -14.91
N ASP A 128 -11.93 0.84 -15.88
CA ASP A 128 -11.63 0.78 -17.31
C ASP A 128 -10.60 1.83 -17.77
N ASP A 129 -10.56 3.00 -17.09
CA ASP A 129 -9.63 4.08 -17.39
C ASP A 129 -8.22 3.86 -16.81
N LEU A 130 -8.02 2.83 -15.97
CA LEU A 130 -6.76 2.63 -15.26
C LEU A 130 -5.62 2.19 -16.18
N LEU A 131 -5.87 1.28 -17.12
CA LEU A 131 -4.86 0.82 -18.07
C LEU A 131 -4.45 1.91 -19.08
N PRO A 132 -5.38 2.63 -19.73
CA PRO A 132 -5.04 3.80 -20.54
C PRO A 132 -4.21 4.84 -19.77
N TRP A 133 -4.56 5.11 -18.51
CA TRP A 133 -3.80 6.02 -17.66
C TRP A 133 -2.39 5.50 -17.37
N ALA A 134 -2.23 4.22 -17.04
CA ALA A 134 -0.92 3.61 -16.80
C ALA A 134 0.00 3.73 -18.03
N ASN A 135 -0.54 3.48 -19.22
CA ASN A 135 0.20 3.63 -20.48
C ASN A 135 0.66 5.08 -20.72
N GLN A 136 -0.21 6.07 -20.47
CA GLN A 136 0.16 7.49 -20.56
C GLN A 136 1.25 7.91 -19.56
N ILE A 137 1.30 7.25 -18.40
CA ILE A 137 2.37 7.46 -17.41
C ILE A 137 3.69 6.86 -17.92
N ALA A 138 3.65 5.65 -18.49
CA ALA A 138 4.83 5.01 -19.06
C ALA A 138 5.46 5.81 -20.21
N GLU A 139 4.66 6.42 -21.08
CA GLU A 139 5.15 7.31 -22.15
C GLU A 139 6.00 8.47 -21.63
N LYS A 140 5.71 8.96 -20.42
CA LYS A 140 6.44 10.08 -19.79
C LYS A 140 7.74 9.65 -19.13
N LYS A 141 7.99 8.34 -18.99
CA LYS A 141 9.18 7.73 -18.36
C LYS A 141 9.51 8.31 -16.99
N LYS A 142 8.48 8.58 -16.20
CA LYS A 142 8.64 9.02 -14.81
C LYS A 142 8.51 7.81 -13.90
N PHE A 143 9.65 7.26 -13.49
CA PHE A 143 9.73 5.97 -12.80
C PHE A 143 8.94 5.87 -11.48
N PRO A 144 8.88 6.90 -10.60
CA PRO A 144 8.02 6.87 -9.43
C PRO A 144 6.54 6.70 -9.80
N GLU A 145 6.08 7.44 -10.81
CA GLU A 145 4.72 7.34 -11.33
C GLU A 145 4.47 6.00 -12.04
N MET A 146 5.47 5.43 -12.72
CA MET A 146 5.36 4.09 -13.32
C MET A 146 5.22 3.00 -12.26
N LEU A 147 5.98 3.08 -11.15
CA LEU A 147 5.82 2.19 -9.99
C LEU A 147 4.42 2.31 -9.40
N LEU A 148 3.92 3.54 -9.27
CA LEU A 148 2.55 3.77 -8.84
C LEU A 148 1.54 3.16 -9.82
N ALA A 149 1.77 3.28 -11.12
CA ALA A 149 0.89 2.70 -12.13
C ALA A 149 0.81 1.17 -12.02
N ALA A 150 1.97 0.50 -11.88
CA ALA A 150 2.03 -0.93 -11.61
C ALA A 150 1.32 -1.30 -10.30
N GLY A 151 1.59 -0.57 -9.22
CA GLY A 151 0.95 -0.78 -7.91
C GLY A 151 -0.57 -0.57 -7.94
N ALA A 152 -1.06 0.39 -8.73
CA ALA A 152 -2.50 0.64 -8.89
C ALA A 152 -3.19 -0.47 -9.69
N LEU A 153 -2.59 -0.95 -10.79
CA LEU A 153 -3.09 -2.12 -11.54
C LEU A 153 -3.16 -3.36 -10.63
N ARG A 154 -2.11 -3.58 -9.83
CA ARG A 154 -2.05 -4.66 -8.84
C ARG A 154 -3.13 -4.53 -7.76
N LEU A 155 -3.31 -3.33 -7.18
CA LEU A 155 -4.35 -3.06 -6.19
C LEU A 155 -5.75 -3.30 -6.76
N ALA A 156 -5.97 -2.91 -8.01
CA ALA A 156 -7.23 -3.14 -8.73
C ALA A 156 -7.39 -4.59 -9.23
N ARG A 157 -6.45 -5.50 -8.90
CA ARG A 157 -6.41 -6.92 -9.27
C ARG A 157 -6.38 -7.17 -10.79
N HIS A 158 -5.97 -6.18 -11.59
CA HIS A 158 -5.64 -6.32 -13.01
C HIS A 158 -4.23 -6.91 -13.14
N PHE A 159 -4.07 -8.15 -12.67
CA PHE A 159 -2.75 -8.75 -12.48
C PHE A 159 -2.03 -9.07 -13.78
N GLU A 160 -2.77 -9.47 -14.83
CA GLU A 160 -2.18 -9.74 -16.14
C GLU A 160 -1.66 -8.45 -16.78
N GLU A 161 -2.41 -7.36 -16.66
CA GLU A 161 -2.05 -6.03 -17.14
C GLU A 161 -0.86 -5.49 -16.35
N ALA A 162 -0.85 -5.64 -15.02
CA ALA A 162 0.28 -5.27 -14.18
C ALA A 162 1.55 -6.05 -14.56
N GLU A 163 1.45 -7.36 -14.82
CA GLU A 163 2.58 -8.20 -15.21
C GLU A 163 3.12 -7.81 -16.59
N LYS A 164 2.23 -7.60 -17.57
CA LYS A 164 2.59 -7.09 -18.90
C LYS A 164 3.27 -5.73 -18.79
N PHE A 165 2.71 -4.80 -18.01
CA PHE A 165 3.27 -3.47 -17.80
C PHE A 165 4.69 -3.53 -17.21
N VAL A 166 4.88 -4.32 -16.15
CA VAL A 166 6.18 -4.45 -15.49
C VAL A 166 7.21 -5.12 -16.40
N PHE A 167 6.81 -6.12 -17.18
CA PHE A 167 7.67 -6.81 -18.14
C PHE A 167 8.08 -5.91 -19.31
N SER A 168 7.12 -5.21 -19.92
CA SER A 168 7.35 -4.37 -21.11
C SER A 168 8.30 -3.20 -20.83
N HIS A 169 8.37 -2.71 -19.59
CA HIS A 169 9.22 -1.58 -19.22
C HIS A 169 10.49 -1.98 -18.46
N ASP A 170 10.71 -3.27 -18.22
CA ASP A 170 11.78 -3.74 -17.33
C ASP A 170 13.18 -3.31 -17.77
N ALA A 171 13.46 -3.39 -19.08
CA ALA A 171 14.75 -3.02 -19.65
C ALA A 171 15.03 -1.51 -19.56
N GLU A 172 14.01 -0.68 -19.37
CA GLU A 172 14.13 0.78 -19.37
C GLU A 172 14.35 1.37 -17.98
N ILE A 173 14.21 0.57 -16.91
CA ILE A 173 14.30 1.08 -15.54
C ILE A 173 15.76 1.43 -15.17
N PRO A 174 16.05 2.64 -14.70
CA PRO A 174 17.38 3.02 -14.26
C PRO A 174 17.85 2.22 -13.04
N ALA A 175 19.16 2.18 -12.81
CA ALA A 175 19.74 1.42 -11.70
C ALA A 175 19.21 1.89 -10.33
N GLU A 176 18.99 3.19 -10.16
CA GLU A 176 18.46 3.79 -8.94
C GLU A 176 17.03 3.34 -8.59
N TRP A 177 16.22 2.99 -9.58
CA TRP A 177 14.84 2.53 -9.39
C TRP A 177 14.71 1.00 -9.46
N ARG A 178 15.83 0.31 -9.72
CA ARG A 178 15.84 -1.13 -9.98
C ARG A 178 15.32 -1.93 -8.80
N GLU A 179 15.81 -1.67 -7.59
CA GLU A 179 15.36 -2.41 -6.40
C GLU A 179 13.86 -2.20 -6.12
N ALA A 180 13.37 -0.98 -6.30
CA ALA A 180 11.95 -0.66 -6.14
C ALA A 180 11.08 -1.41 -7.16
N TRP A 181 11.56 -1.50 -8.40
CA TRP A 181 10.89 -2.23 -9.48
C TRP A 181 10.86 -3.74 -9.25
N GLU A 182 11.98 -4.32 -8.79
CA GLU A 182 12.02 -5.74 -8.41
C GLU A 182 11.13 -6.03 -7.18
N ASN A 183 11.06 -5.11 -6.21
CA ASN A 183 10.13 -5.23 -5.09
C ASN A 183 8.66 -5.20 -5.56
N GLU A 184 8.34 -4.41 -6.58
CA GLU A 184 7.00 -4.40 -7.19
C GLU A 184 6.68 -5.71 -7.92
N LYS A 185 7.64 -6.30 -8.66
CA LYS A 185 7.49 -7.65 -9.24
C LYS A 185 7.18 -8.71 -8.18
N ALA A 186 7.92 -8.67 -7.07
CA ALA A 186 7.72 -9.58 -5.95
C ALA A 186 6.36 -9.38 -5.28
N ALA A 187 5.94 -8.12 -5.07
CA ALA A 187 4.62 -7.79 -4.56
C ALA A 187 3.50 -8.27 -5.50
N LEU A 188 3.68 -8.14 -6.82
CA LEU A 188 2.74 -8.65 -7.82
C LEU A 188 2.60 -10.17 -7.73
N ALA A 189 3.72 -10.90 -7.71
CA ALA A 189 3.70 -12.35 -7.51
C ALA A 189 3.00 -12.76 -6.20
N TRP A 190 3.24 -12.01 -5.11
CA TRP A 190 2.61 -12.26 -3.82
C TRP A 190 1.09 -12.12 -3.88
N HIS A 191 0.59 -11.04 -4.48
CA HIS A 191 -0.84 -10.78 -4.60
C HIS A 191 -1.56 -11.68 -5.62
N GLN A 192 -0.82 -12.23 -6.59
CA GLN A 192 -1.29 -13.31 -7.48
C GLN A 192 -1.32 -14.69 -6.81
N GLY A 193 -0.97 -14.81 -5.52
CA GLY A 193 -0.92 -16.09 -4.81
C GLY A 193 0.34 -16.92 -5.12
N ARG A 194 1.31 -16.39 -5.87
CA ARG A 194 2.61 -17.03 -6.14
C ARG A 194 3.60 -16.74 -5.01
N ALA A 195 3.26 -17.20 -3.82
CA ALA A 195 3.98 -16.88 -2.59
C ALA A 195 5.48 -17.27 -2.61
N ASP A 196 5.80 -18.43 -3.19
CA ASP A 196 7.18 -18.92 -3.27
C ASP A 196 8.01 -18.11 -4.26
N ASP A 197 7.43 -17.68 -5.39
CA ASP A 197 8.06 -16.77 -6.35
C ASP A 197 8.39 -15.44 -5.70
N ALA A 198 7.41 -14.85 -5.01
CA ALA A 198 7.57 -13.59 -4.30
C ALA A 198 8.67 -13.67 -3.24
N ARG A 199 8.71 -14.76 -2.45
CA ARG A 199 9.76 -14.97 -1.45
C ARG A 199 11.14 -15.05 -2.10
N ARG A 200 11.30 -15.83 -3.17
CA ARG A 200 12.58 -15.92 -3.90
C ARG A 200 13.03 -14.57 -4.45
N LEU A 201 12.09 -13.79 -5.00
CA LEU A 201 12.39 -12.45 -5.49
C LEU A 201 12.81 -11.52 -4.35
N TRP A 202 12.08 -11.49 -3.23
CA TRP A 202 12.50 -10.67 -2.10
C TRP A 202 13.84 -11.12 -1.50
N ASP A 203 14.12 -12.41 -1.41
CA ASP A 203 15.37 -12.95 -0.88
C ASP A 203 16.61 -12.59 -1.74
N SER A 204 16.43 -12.25 -3.03
CA SER A 204 17.53 -11.80 -3.90
C SER A 204 17.86 -10.30 -3.82
N LEU A 205 17.00 -9.49 -3.18
CA LEU A 205 17.17 -8.03 -3.08
C LEU A 205 18.06 -7.57 -1.92
N GLY A 206 18.41 -6.28 -1.91
CA GLY A 206 19.12 -5.65 -0.80
C GLY A 206 18.24 -5.48 0.45
N ASP A 207 18.88 -5.20 1.60
CA ASP A 207 18.22 -5.02 2.89
C ASP A 207 17.61 -3.61 3.08
N SER A 208 16.69 -3.22 2.21
CA SER A 208 15.87 -2.01 2.40
C SER A 208 14.68 -2.27 3.34
N VAL A 209 14.07 -1.19 3.85
CA VAL A 209 12.94 -1.30 4.79
C VAL A 209 11.74 -2.04 4.18
N PRO A 210 11.29 -1.74 2.94
CA PRO A 210 10.21 -2.50 2.32
C PRO A 210 10.56 -3.98 2.12
N VAL A 211 11.78 -4.29 1.69
CA VAL A 211 12.22 -5.68 1.47
C VAL A 211 12.28 -6.46 2.79
N LEU A 212 12.86 -5.90 3.85
CA LEU A 212 12.89 -6.52 5.17
C LEU A 212 11.48 -6.75 5.72
N PHE A 213 10.60 -5.77 5.55
CA PHE A 213 9.20 -5.91 5.95
C PHE A 213 8.54 -7.08 5.20
N ASN A 214 8.72 -7.13 3.87
CA ASN A 214 8.12 -8.14 3.00
C ASN A 214 8.65 -9.55 3.27
N ARG A 215 9.96 -9.72 3.44
CA ARG A 215 10.55 -11.02 3.84
C ARG A 215 10.00 -11.50 5.17
N GLY A 216 9.91 -10.60 6.14
CA GLY A 216 9.39 -10.92 7.46
C GLY A 216 7.91 -11.29 7.45
N MET A 217 7.10 -10.57 6.68
CA MET A 217 5.70 -10.89 6.41
C MET A 217 5.59 -12.26 5.71
N ALA A 218 6.29 -12.47 4.59
CA ALA A 218 6.25 -13.74 3.85
C ALA A 218 6.66 -14.95 4.71
N ALA A 219 7.68 -14.78 5.56
CA ALA A 219 8.11 -15.79 6.52
C ALA A 219 7.03 -16.10 7.56
N LEU A 220 6.36 -15.09 8.12
CA LEU A 220 5.24 -15.27 9.07
C LEU A 220 4.12 -16.10 8.44
N PHE A 221 3.68 -15.72 7.23
CA PHE A 221 2.63 -16.43 6.51
C PHE A 221 3.09 -17.80 5.94
N SER A 222 4.37 -18.14 6.10
CA SER A 222 4.96 -19.45 5.80
C SER A 222 5.33 -20.25 7.05
N ASN A 223 4.92 -19.80 8.24
CA ASN A 223 5.22 -20.41 9.53
C ASN A 223 6.73 -20.49 9.88
N ASP A 224 7.56 -19.68 9.23
CA ASP A 224 8.99 -19.51 9.55
C ASP A 224 9.15 -18.37 10.57
N LEU A 225 8.76 -18.65 11.82
CA LEU A 225 8.65 -17.63 12.87
C LEU A 225 10.00 -17.02 13.27
N ILE A 226 11.11 -17.74 13.04
CA ILE A 226 12.46 -17.23 13.32
C ILE A 226 12.84 -16.16 12.30
N ALA A 227 12.70 -16.45 11.00
CA ALA A 227 12.98 -15.49 9.95
C ALA A 227 12.01 -14.30 10.03
N ALA A 228 10.73 -14.56 10.30
CA ALA A 228 9.71 -13.52 10.49
C ALA A 228 10.13 -12.51 11.55
N LYS A 229 10.46 -12.99 12.77
CA LYS A 229 10.88 -12.12 13.87
C LYS A 229 12.14 -11.32 13.53
N LYS A 230 13.15 -11.97 12.93
CA LYS A 230 14.40 -11.32 12.52
C LYS A 230 14.15 -10.15 11.57
N HIS A 231 13.46 -10.41 10.46
CA HIS A 231 13.27 -9.42 9.41
C HIS A 231 12.29 -8.31 9.80
N LEU A 232 11.15 -8.65 10.43
CA LEU A 232 10.19 -7.64 10.88
C LEU A 232 10.78 -6.74 11.97
N SER A 233 11.58 -7.28 12.90
CA SER A 233 12.23 -6.45 13.93
C SER A 233 13.18 -5.43 13.29
N ALA A 234 13.96 -5.85 12.29
CA ALA A 234 14.85 -4.97 11.55
C ALA A 234 14.10 -3.90 10.74
N ALA A 235 12.96 -4.23 10.15
CA ALA A 235 12.11 -3.28 9.43
C ALA A 235 11.45 -2.26 10.37
N VAL A 236 10.80 -2.73 11.44
CA VAL A 236 10.07 -1.89 12.42
C VAL A 236 11.01 -0.90 13.11
N ALA A 237 12.24 -1.30 13.41
CA ALA A 237 13.25 -0.42 14.01
C ALA A 237 13.62 0.79 13.11
N LYS A 238 13.40 0.69 11.79
CA LYS A 238 13.69 1.74 10.81
C LYS A 238 12.45 2.54 10.39
N LEU A 239 11.25 2.13 10.83
CA LEU A 239 10.00 2.79 10.49
C LEU A 239 9.63 3.85 11.54
N PRO A 240 9.20 5.06 11.13
CA PRO A 240 8.72 6.08 12.07
C PRO A 240 7.55 5.54 12.90
N SER A 241 7.56 5.76 14.21
CA SER A 241 6.49 5.27 15.10
C SER A 241 5.12 5.90 14.83
N SER A 242 5.07 6.98 14.05
CA SER A 242 3.85 7.63 13.58
C SER A 242 3.28 7.05 12.28
N SER A 243 4.02 6.17 11.59
CA SER A 243 3.58 5.57 10.32
C SER A 243 2.65 4.40 10.55
N ALA A 244 1.57 4.29 9.76
CA ALA A 244 0.70 3.11 9.80
C ALA A 244 1.45 1.81 9.47
N TRP A 245 2.49 1.88 8.63
CA TRP A 245 3.36 0.73 8.33
C TRP A 245 4.15 0.23 9.54
N HIS A 246 4.58 1.13 10.44
CA HIS A 246 5.21 0.74 11.71
C HIS A 246 4.24 -0.08 12.56
N HIS A 247 2.99 0.38 12.68
CA HIS A 247 1.97 -0.31 13.47
C HIS A 247 1.61 -1.68 12.89
N LEU A 248 1.48 -1.79 11.56
CA LEU A 248 1.28 -3.08 10.90
C LEU A 248 2.46 -4.04 11.11
N GLY A 249 3.70 -3.54 11.01
CA GLY A 249 4.89 -4.36 11.28
C GLY A 249 4.94 -4.86 12.72
N ARG A 250 4.58 -4.01 13.69
CA ARG A 250 4.43 -4.40 15.10
C ARG A 250 3.34 -5.44 15.33
N LEU A 251 2.23 -5.34 14.59
CA LEU A 251 1.17 -6.33 14.64
C LEU A 251 1.68 -7.70 14.18
N TYR A 252 2.37 -7.76 13.04
CA TYR A 252 2.97 -9.00 12.54
C TYR A 252 4.02 -9.57 13.51
N LEU A 253 4.82 -8.74 14.16
CA LEU A 253 5.73 -9.18 15.22
C LEU A 253 4.99 -9.82 16.40
N THR A 254 3.90 -9.18 16.83
CA THR A 254 3.07 -9.69 17.92
C THR A 254 2.46 -11.05 17.55
N LEU A 255 1.96 -11.20 16.32
CA LEU A 255 1.49 -12.49 15.80
C LEU A 255 2.58 -13.56 15.76
N THR A 256 3.82 -13.16 15.44
CA THR A 256 4.97 -14.07 15.45
C THR A 256 5.26 -14.57 16.86
N ASP A 257 5.21 -13.69 17.87
CA ASP A 257 5.48 -14.06 19.26
C ASP A 257 4.37 -14.93 19.87
N LEU A 258 3.10 -14.60 19.61
CA LEU A 258 1.93 -15.37 20.07
C LEU A 258 1.91 -16.82 19.55
N ARG A 259 2.57 -17.09 18.43
CA ARG A 259 2.61 -18.42 17.80
C ARG A 259 3.82 -19.25 18.22
N ARG A 260 4.78 -18.66 18.93
CA ARG A 260 5.94 -19.38 19.48
C ARG A 260 5.69 -19.95 20.87
N SER A 261 4.71 -19.39 21.60
CA SER A 261 4.26 -19.86 22.91
C SER A 261 3.32 -21.05 22.78
#